data_AF-A0A9Q1LQ44-F1
#
_entry.id   AF-A0A9Q1LQ44-F1
#
_cell.length_a   1.000
_cell.length_b   1.000
_cell.length_c   1.000
_cell.angle_alpha   90.00
_cell.angle_beta   90.00
_cell.angle_gamma   90.00
#
_symmetry.space_group_name_H-M   'P 1'
#
loop_
_entity.id
_entity.type
_entity.pdbx_description
1 polymer ?
#
loop_
_entity_poly.entity_id
_entity_poly.type
_entity_poly.pdbx_seq_one_letter_code
_entity_poly.pdbx_strand_id
1 'polypeptide(L)'
;MGVSKEELLRERLQPELMPKHVAIIPDGNRRWAKDRGLSPEKGHEAGKKVLGDLCRYCSKWGVQVLSAYAFSTENWSRPKQRQRRYGGHEI
;
A
#
# COMPACT_ATOMS: atom_id res chain seq x y z
N MET A 1 -15.59 22.74 22.42
CA MET A 1 -14.25 22.39 21.92
C MET A 1 -14.18 20.87 21.88
N GLY A 2 -14.16 20.26 20.69
CA GLY A 2 -14.15 18.80 20.53
C GLY A 2 -12.73 18.29 20.33
N VAL A 3 -12.43 17.11 20.89
CA VAL A 3 -11.14 16.43 20.72
C VAL A 3 -10.96 16.04 19.25
N SER A 4 -9.78 16.34 18.68
CA SER A 4 -9.44 15.98 17.31
C SER A 4 -9.21 14.48 17.15
N LYS A 5 -9.36 13.98 15.91
CA LYS A 5 -9.12 12.56 15.58
C LYS A 5 -7.69 12.12 15.93
N GLU A 6 -6.71 12.99 15.68
CA GLU A 6 -5.31 12.75 16.04
C GLU A 6 -5.10 12.59 17.54
N GLU A 7 -5.75 13.40 18.37
CA GLU A 7 -5.68 13.30 19.83
C GLU A 7 -6.28 11.97 20.32
N LEU A 8 -7.44 11.57 19.78
CA LEU A 8 -8.05 10.26 20.08
C LEU A 8 -7.15 9.09 19.67
N LEU A 9 -6.45 9.21 18.53
CA LEU A 9 -5.53 8.16 18.09
C LEU A 9 -4.30 8.07 19.01
N ARG A 10 -3.76 9.20 19.48
CA ARG A 10 -2.61 9.21 20.41
C ARG A 10 -2.97 8.67 21.79
N GLU A 11 -4.18 8.92 22.26
CA GLU A 11 -4.67 8.35 23.52
C GLU A 11 -4.76 6.82 23.44
N ARG A 12 -5.19 6.29 22.28
CA ARG A 12 -5.47 4.85 22.11
C ARG A 12 -4.29 4.04 21.56
N LEU A 13 -3.37 4.67 20.83
CA LEU A 13 -2.19 4.04 20.24
C LEU A 13 -0.96 4.41 21.05
N GLN A 14 -0.60 3.55 21.99
CA GLN A 14 0.62 3.69 22.79
C GLN A 14 1.85 3.47 21.89
N PRO A 15 2.76 4.45 21.73
CA PRO A 15 3.92 4.32 20.85
C PRO A 15 4.79 3.09 21.14
N GLU A 16 4.88 2.69 22.41
CA GLU A 16 5.68 1.55 22.87
C GLU A 16 5.12 0.21 22.42
N LEU A 17 3.81 0.17 22.10
CA LEU A 17 3.09 -1.02 21.65
C LEU A 17 2.96 -1.09 20.12
N MET A 18 3.46 -0.09 19.39
CA MET A 18 3.36 -0.08 17.93
C MET A 18 4.18 -1.22 17.31
N PRO A 19 3.66 -1.89 16.26
CA PRO A 19 4.41 -2.90 15.56
C PRO A 19 5.65 -2.28 14.90
N LYS A 20 6.81 -2.92 15.09
CA LYS A 20 8.04 -2.50 14.42
C LYS A 20 8.04 -2.84 12.93
N HIS A 21 7.27 -3.85 12.53
CA HIS A 21 7.15 -4.33 11.15
C HIS A 21 5.70 -4.60 10.79
N VAL A 22 5.27 -4.03 9.67
CA VAL A 22 3.95 -4.29 9.06
C VAL A 22 4.16 -4.86 7.66
N ALA A 23 3.45 -5.93 7.33
CA ALA A 23 3.39 -6.47 5.98
C ALA A 23 1.98 -6.27 5.40
N ILE A 24 1.88 -5.81 4.15
CA ILE A 24 0.61 -5.57 3.46
C ILE A 24 0.56 -6.26 2.10
N ILE A 25 -0.65 -6.68 1.72
CA ILE A 25 -0.96 -7.16 0.37
C ILE A 25 -1.85 -6.11 -0.28
N PRO A 26 -1.31 -5.24 -1.15
CA PRO A 26 -2.08 -4.20 -1.83
C PRO A 26 -2.92 -4.80 -2.98
N ASP A 27 -4.02 -5.44 -2.62
CA ASP A 27 -5.00 -6.00 -3.55
C ASP A 27 -6.15 -5.00 -3.85
N GLY A 28 -6.89 -5.24 -4.92
CA GLY A 28 -8.12 -4.50 -5.24
C GLY A 28 -7.96 -3.40 -6.27
N ASN A 29 -6.74 -2.99 -6.63
CA ASN A 29 -6.48 -1.89 -7.58
C ASN A 29 -7.28 -1.97 -8.89
N ARG A 30 -7.38 -3.18 -9.48
CA ARG A 30 -8.15 -3.40 -10.72
C ARG A 30 -9.67 -3.34 -10.51
N ARG A 31 -10.16 -3.86 -9.39
CA ARG A 31 -11.60 -3.80 -9.02
C ARG A 31 -12.00 -2.35 -8.77
N TRP A 32 -11.20 -1.63 -7.99
CA TRP A 32 -11.37 -0.21 -7.72
C TRP A 32 -11.45 0.65 -8.99
N ALA A 33 -10.59 0.37 -9.98
CA ALA A 33 -10.63 1.06 -11.28
C ALA A 33 -11.89 0.70 -12.09
N LYS A 34 -12.25 -0.60 -12.15
CA LYS A 34 -13.44 -1.09 -12.85
C LYS A 34 -14.72 -0.43 -12.33
N ASP A 35 -14.88 -0.37 -11.01
CA ASP A 35 -16.07 0.20 -10.36
C ASP A 35 -16.22 1.72 -10.62
N ARG A 36 -15.17 2.35 -11.14
CA ARG A 36 -15.11 3.78 -11.50
C ARG A 36 -15.05 4.03 -13.00
N GLY A 37 -15.16 2.98 -13.83
CA GLY A 37 -15.00 3.11 -15.28
C GLY A 37 -13.61 3.55 -15.73
N LEU A 38 -12.58 3.34 -14.89
CA LEU A 38 -11.20 3.76 -15.14
C LEU A 38 -10.35 2.62 -15.72
N SER A 39 -9.24 2.98 -16.37
CA SER A 39 -8.28 2.01 -16.86
C SER A 39 -7.55 1.28 -15.71
N PRO A 40 -7.08 0.03 -15.91
CA PRO A 40 -6.32 -0.70 -14.90
C PRO A 40 -5.08 0.06 -14.40
N GLU A 41 -4.42 0.84 -15.27
CA GLU A 41 -3.24 1.65 -14.94
C GLU A 41 -3.58 2.70 -13.89
N LYS A 42 -4.74 3.35 -14.01
CA LYS A 42 -5.25 4.30 -13.00
C LYS A 42 -5.49 3.64 -11.65
N GLY A 43 -5.92 2.38 -11.64
CA GLY A 43 -6.01 1.59 -10.41
C GLY A 43 -4.64 1.36 -9.76
N HIS A 44 -3.61 1.07 -10.55
CA HIS A 44 -2.24 0.89 -10.01
C HIS A 44 -1.63 2.22 -9.54
N GLU A 45 -1.90 3.32 -10.24
CA GLU A 45 -1.49 4.67 -9.82
C GLU A 45 -2.12 5.04 -8.46
N ALA A 46 -3.42 4.79 -8.29
CA ALA A 46 -4.10 4.97 -7.01
C ALA A 46 -3.48 4.09 -5.90
N GLY A 47 -3.20 2.82 -6.20
CA GLY A 47 -2.54 1.91 -5.26
C GLY A 47 -1.15 2.40 -4.82
N LYS A 48 -0.36 2.95 -5.74
CA LYS A 48 0.96 3.56 -5.42
C LYS A 48 0.82 4.76 -4.48
N LYS A 49 -0.18 5.62 -4.70
CA LYS A 49 -0.45 6.75 -3.82
C LYS A 49 -0.79 6.28 -2.40
N VAL A 50 -1.65 5.27 -2.27
CA VAL A 50 -2.01 4.67 -0.99
C VAL A 50 -0.79 4.07 -0.28
N LEU A 51 0.09 3.37 -1.00
CA LEU A 51 1.32 2.85 -0.44
C LEU A 51 2.23 3.98 0.10
N GLY A 52 2.33 5.09 -0.64
CA GLY A 52 3.07 6.26 -0.19
C GLY A 52 2.46 6.93 1.05
N ASP A 53 1.13 6.99 1.14
CA ASP A 53 0.41 7.45 2.34
C ASP A 53 0.71 6.52 3.53
N LEU A 54 0.70 5.19 3.32
CA LEU A 54 1.07 4.19 4.33
C LEU A 54 2.50 4.35 4.85
N CYS A 55 3.49 4.56 3.97
CA CYS A 55 4.86 4.83 4.39
C CYS A 55 4.94 6.05 5.33
N ARG A 56 4.23 7.14 5.00
CA ARG A 56 4.18 8.34 5.84
C ARG A 56 3.53 8.05 7.20
N TYR A 57 2.45 7.28 7.23
CA TYR A 57 1.81 6.89 8.49
C TYR A 57 2.72 5.99 9.33
N CYS A 58 3.34 4.97 8.74
CA CYS A 58 4.30 4.11 9.40
C CYS A 58 5.41 4.93 10.07
N SER A 59 6.02 5.86 9.32
CA SER A 59 7.03 6.77 9.85
C SER A 59 6.50 7.65 11.00
N LYS A 60 5.31 8.25 10.85
CA LYS A 60 4.68 9.09 11.89
C LYS A 60 4.42 8.35 13.19
N TRP A 61 4.12 7.06 13.13
CA TRP A 61 3.74 6.23 14.28
C TRP A 61 4.86 5.28 14.75
N GLY A 62 6.09 5.44 14.25
CA GLY A 62 7.24 4.66 14.72
C GLY A 62 7.31 3.22 14.20
N VAL A 63 6.54 2.87 13.17
CA VAL A 63 6.68 1.59 12.46
C VAL A 63 7.93 1.65 11.59
N GLN A 64 8.90 0.79 11.89
CA GLN A 64 10.25 0.85 11.33
C GLN A 64 10.33 0.19 9.94
N VAL A 65 9.54 -0.85 9.72
CA VAL A 65 9.57 -1.64 8.48
C VAL A 65 8.16 -1.77 7.91
N LEU A 66 8.00 -1.47 6.63
CA LEU A 66 6.80 -1.75 5.85
C LEU A 66 7.17 -2.65 4.66
N SER A 67 6.65 -3.87 4.64
CA SER A 67 6.77 -4.78 3.50
C SER A 67 5.47 -4.76 2.70
N ALA A 68 5.57 -4.64 1.38
CA ALA A 68 4.41 -4.66 0.49
C ALA A 68 4.58 -5.75 -0.58
N TYR A 69 3.52 -6.53 -0.78
CA TYR A 69 3.50 -7.55 -1.82
C TYR A 69 3.24 -6.93 -3.19
N ALA A 70 4.31 -6.69 -3.96
CA ALA A 70 4.20 -5.98 -5.24
C ALA A 70 3.95 -6.92 -6.44
N PHE A 71 4.47 -8.15 -6.40
CA PHE A 71 4.33 -9.13 -7.48
C PHE A 71 4.57 -10.55 -6.96
N SER A 72 3.80 -11.52 -7.45
CA SER A 72 3.99 -12.95 -7.16
C SER A 72 4.71 -13.66 -8.29
N THR A 73 5.49 -14.70 -7.95
CA THR A 73 6.01 -15.66 -8.94
C THR A 73 4.90 -16.49 -9.60
N GLU A 74 3.70 -16.52 -9.03
CA GLU A 74 2.52 -17.20 -9.60
C GLU A 74 1.82 -16.36 -10.70
N ASN A 75 2.11 -15.06 -10.81
CA ASN A 75 1.54 -14.19 -11.84
C ASN A 75 2.20 -14.38 -13.23
N TRP A 76 3.24 -15.20 -13.33
CA TRP A 76 3.96 -15.49 -14.59
C TRP A 76 3.12 -16.28 -15.60
N SER A 77 2.09 -17.03 -15.16
CA SER A 77 1.18 -17.80 -16.03
C SER A 77 0.11 -16.94 -16.73
N ARG A 78 0.10 -15.61 -16.52
CA ARG A 78 -0.80 -14.70 -17.23
C ARG A 78 -0.28 -14.47 -18.67
N PRO A 79 -1.14 -14.47 -19.70
CA PRO A 79 -0.73 -14.30 -21.09
C PRO A 79 0.13 -13.04 -21.29
N LYS A 80 1.21 -13.18 -22.09
CA LYS A 80 2.33 -12.24 -22.31
C LYS A 80 1.94 -10.78 -22.58
N GLN A 81 0.71 -10.50 -22.98
CA GLN A 81 0.23 -9.16 -23.30
C GLN A 81 0.18 -8.19 -22.10
N ARG A 82 0.35 -8.69 -20.86
CA ARG A 82 0.17 -7.90 -19.62
C ARG A 82 1.43 -7.71 -18.77
N GLN A 83 2.61 -8.06 -19.27
CA GLN A 83 3.89 -7.84 -18.57
C GLN A 83 4.53 -6.54 -19.05
N ARG A 84 4.23 -5.41 -18.42
CA ARG A 84 5.06 -4.21 -18.56
C ARG A 84 6.26 -4.35 -17.63
N ARG A 85 7.45 -4.47 -18.22
CA ARG A 85 8.75 -4.34 -17.55
C ARG A 85 8.78 -3.01 -16.80
N TYR A 86 8.79 -3.05 -15.47
CA TYR A 86 9.50 -2.02 -14.73
C TYR A 86 10.98 -2.25 -15.05
N GLY A 87 11.66 -1.19 -15.47
CA GLY A 87 13.07 -1.23 -15.90
C GLY A 87 13.92 -2.04 -14.92
N GLY A 88 14.80 -2.85 -15.48
CA GLY A 88 15.67 -3.73 -14.73
C GLY A 88 16.45 -2.95 -13.68
N HIS A 89 16.37 -3.43 -12.44
CA HIS A 89 17.54 -3.95 -11.77
C HIS A 89 17.03 -5.10 -10.91
N GLU A 90 17.56 -6.28 -11.20
CA GLU A 90 17.47 -7.45 -10.33
C GLU A 90 18.07 -7.07 -8.97
N ILE A 91 17.39 -7.50 -7.91
CA ILE A 91 17.98 -7.66 -6.58
C ILE A 91 18.57 -9.06 -6.53
#